data_AF-A0A3M1U4S6-F1
#
_entry.id   AF-A0A3M1U4S6-F1
#
_cell.length_a   1.000
_cell.length_b   1.000
_cell.length_c   1.000
_cell.angle_alpha   90.00
_cell.angle_beta   90.00
_cell.angle_gamma   90.00
#
_symmetry.space_group_name_H-M   'P 1'
#
loop_
_entity.id
_entity.type
_entity.pdbx_description
1 polymer ?
#
loop_
_entity_poly.entity_id
_entity_poly.type
_entity_poly.pdbx_seq_one_letter_code
_entity_poly.pdbx_strand_id
1 'polypeptide(L)'
;MLALILLGCNPVEKGEETASQPPAASPPAAQPPTAEPSTSEALPTQQPAGSVEELAQKYNDAKAAYTKDPSEEHKSKYVAATVAYGTAVMMGEDPPRVKYPKALELYEEALALDPDNAEAKTNRQLILDIYKSMGKEPPKSGS
;
A
#
# COMPACT_ATOMS: atom_id res chain seq x y z
N MET A 1 11.36 -14.58 52.66
CA MET A 1 12.30 -15.71 52.85
C MET A 1 12.39 -16.46 51.53
N LEU A 2 13.59 -16.46 50.97
CA LEU A 2 13.98 -17.19 49.77
C LEU A 2 13.92 -18.70 50.10
N ALA A 3 13.17 -19.50 49.33
CA ALA A 3 13.22 -20.96 49.43
C ALA A 3 13.74 -21.51 48.10
N LEU A 4 15.01 -21.91 48.15
CA LEU A 4 15.84 -22.43 47.08
C LEU A 4 15.71 -23.96 47.07
N ILE A 5 15.36 -24.51 45.89
CA ILE A 5 15.85 -25.74 45.22
C ILE A 5 16.02 -27.02 46.05
N LEU A 6 15.54 -28.16 45.54
CA LEU A 6 16.25 -29.45 45.38
C LEU A 6 15.36 -30.40 44.56
N LEU A 7 15.65 -30.63 43.27
CA LEU A 7 16.44 -31.76 42.73
C LEU A 7 15.94 -33.14 43.17
N GLY A 8 15.10 -33.77 42.34
CA GLY A 8 14.77 -35.19 42.38
C GLY A 8 15.30 -35.89 41.13
N CYS A 9 16.31 -36.74 41.32
CA CYS A 9 16.87 -37.66 40.32
C CYS A 9 15.90 -38.82 40.05
N ASN A 10 15.90 -39.36 38.82
CA ASN A 10 15.62 -40.78 38.62
C ASN A 10 16.33 -41.32 37.35
N PRO A 11 16.62 -42.63 37.30
CA PRO A 11 17.75 -43.21 36.57
C PRO A 11 17.44 -43.55 35.11
N VAL A 12 18.50 -43.57 34.31
CA VAL A 12 18.49 -44.05 32.92
C VAL A 12 18.79 -45.55 32.91
N GLU A 13 17.84 -46.35 32.44
CA GLU A 13 18.03 -47.77 32.11
C GLU A 13 18.68 -47.94 30.73
N LYS A 14 19.39 -49.05 30.59
CA LYS A 14 20.35 -49.38 29.55
C LYS A 14 19.76 -50.47 28.64
N GLY A 15 19.85 -50.29 27.32
CA GLY A 15 19.66 -51.31 26.28
C GLY A 15 19.83 -50.62 24.91
N GLU A 16 20.86 -50.87 24.09
CA GLU A 16 21.03 -52.05 23.19
C GLU A 16 19.74 -52.38 22.44
N GLU A 17 19.67 -52.60 21.13
CA GLU A 17 20.61 -52.62 20.02
C GLU A 17 19.74 -52.60 18.75
N THR A 18 20.17 -51.83 17.75
CA THR A 18 20.06 -51.99 16.29
C THR A 18 18.86 -52.72 15.63
N ALA A 19 18.17 -51.93 14.79
CA ALA A 19 17.57 -52.21 13.48
C ALA A 19 16.38 -53.19 13.34
N SER A 20 15.23 -52.65 12.90
CA SER A 20 14.72 -52.83 11.52
C SER A 20 13.39 -52.07 11.31
N GLN A 21 13.29 -51.42 10.15
CA GLN A 21 12.14 -50.69 9.59
C GLN A 21 10.82 -51.50 9.55
N PRO A 22 9.64 -50.83 9.58
CA PRO A 22 9.04 -50.26 8.36
C PRO A 22 8.51 -48.82 8.54
N PRO A 23 8.32 -48.03 7.46
CA PRO A 23 7.81 -46.67 7.55
C PRO A 23 6.29 -46.71 7.76
N ALA A 24 5.84 -46.28 8.93
CA ALA A 24 4.44 -46.02 9.21
C ALA A 24 4.25 -44.58 9.68
N ALA A 25 3.42 -43.86 8.91
CA ALA A 25 2.54 -42.78 9.34
C ALA A 25 3.13 -41.65 10.21
N SER A 26 3.46 -40.53 9.57
CA SER A 26 3.50 -39.24 10.26
C SER A 26 2.05 -38.73 10.50
N PRO A 27 1.70 -38.29 11.72
CA PRO A 27 0.49 -37.52 12.01
C PRO A 27 0.58 -36.09 11.44
N PRO A 28 -0.56 -35.36 11.32
CA PRO A 28 -0.66 -34.20 10.45
C PRO A 28 0.20 -33.04 10.96
N ALA A 29 1.13 -32.60 10.11
CA ALA A 29 1.76 -31.30 10.28
C ALA A 29 0.68 -30.22 10.18
N ALA A 30 0.60 -29.40 11.23
CA ALA A 30 -0.15 -28.16 11.24
C ALA A 30 0.16 -27.38 9.96
N GLN A 31 -0.88 -27.11 9.18
CA GLN A 31 -0.78 -26.26 8.00
C GLN A 31 -0.25 -24.89 8.44
N PRO A 32 0.77 -24.32 7.77
CA PRO A 32 1.05 -22.90 7.91
C PRO A 32 -0.20 -22.12 7.48
N PRO A 33 -0.50 -20.95 8.08
CA PRO A 33 -1.60 -20.13 7.62
C PRO A 33 -1.41 -19.88 6.12
N THR A 34 -2.45 -20.25 5.36
CA THR A 34 -2.63 -19.95 3.96
C THR A 34 -2.17 -18.52 3.70
N ALA A 35 -1.06 -18.39 2.97
CA ALA A 35 -0.73 -17.15 2.29
C ALA A 35 -1.95 -16.77 1.47
N GLU A 36 -2.58 -15.66 1.87
CA GLU A 36 -3.58 -14.99 1.06
C GLU A 36 -3.01 -14.84 -0.36
N PRO A 37 -3.79 -15.06 -1.42
CA PRO A 37 -3.33 -14.71 -2.75
C PRO A 37 -3.01 -13.22 -2.69
N SER A 38 -1.71 -12.89 -2.77
CA SER A 38 -1.27 -11.59 -3.21
C SER A 38 -1.82 -11.45 -4.62
N THR A 39 -3.04 -10.92 -4.70
CA THR A 39 -3.57 -10.34 -5.91
C THR A 39 -2.58 -9.26 -6.25
N SER A 40 -1.64 -9.61 -7.12
CA SER A 40 -0.91 -8.66 -7.93
C SER A 40 -1.97 -8.04 -8.83
N GLU A 41 -2.79 -7.16 -8.24
CA GLU A 41 -3.62 -6.24 -9.00
C GLU A 41 -2.61 -5.47 -9.84
N ALA A 42 -2.64 -5.77 -11.14
CA ALA A 42 -1.91 -5.02 -12.13
C ALA A 42 -2.15 -3.54 -11.81
N LEU A 43 -1.04 -2.78 -11.75
CA LEU A 43 -1.05 -1.32 -11.69
C LEU A 43 -2.24 -0.76 -12.48
N PRO A 44 -2.98 0.24 -11.97
CA PRO A 44 -4.05 0.86 -12.74
C PRO A 44 -3.45 1.34 -14.06
N THR A 45 -3.74 0.58 -15.12
CA THR A 45 -3.18 0.76 -16.46
C THR A 45 -4.04 1.70 -17.30
N GLN A 46 -5.02 2.35 -16.67
CA GLN A 46 -5.80 3.39 -17.31
C GLN A 46 -5.00 4.68 -17.28
N GLN A 47 -4.19 4.88 -18.33
CA GLN A 47 -3.64 6.19 -18.63
C GLN A 47 -4.81 7.19 -18.69
N PRO A 48 -4.71 8.34 -18.00
CA PRO A 48 -5.80 9.30 -18.00
C PRO A 48 -6.03 9.83 -19.41
N ALA A 49 -7.29 10.03 -19.77
CA ALA A 49 -7.67 10.54 -21.08
C ALA A 49 -7.40 12.06 -21.16
N GLY A 50 -6.28 12.44 -21.78
CA GLY A 50 -5.89 13.83 -22.05
C GLY A 50 -4.41 14.10 -21.76
N SER A 51 -3.89 15.22 -22.24
CA SER A 51 -2.57 15.70 -21.87
C SER A 51 -2.54 16.18 -20.40
N VAL A 52 -1.33 16.28 -19.84
CA VAL A 52 -1.14 16.83 -18.48
C VAL A 52 -1.71 18.26 -18.40
N GLU A 53 -1.55 19.08 -19.44
CA GLU A 53 -2.08 20.45 -19.45
C GLU A 53 -3.61 20.49 -19.50
N GLU A 54 -4.24 19.64 -20.32
CA GLU A 54 -5.69 19.55 -20.39
C GLU A 54 -6.29 19.13 -19.05
N LEU A 55 -5.64 18.18 -18.36
CA LEU A 55 -6.08 17.70 -17.05
C LEU A 55 -5.80 18.72 -15.94
N ALA A 56 -4.70 19.47 -16.03
CA ALA A 56 -4.43 20.61 -15.15
C ALA A 56 -5.52 21.68 -15.26
N GLN A 57 -5.97 21.99 -16.48
CA GLN A 57 -7.08 22.92 -16.69
C GLN A 57 -8.37 22.39 -16.07
N LYS A 58 -8.75 21.13 -16.34
CA LYS A 58 -9.96 20.52 -15.74
C LYS A 58 -9.91 20.53 -14.21
N TYR A 59 -8.74 20.25 -13.62
CA TYR A 59 -8.53 20.37 -12.18
C TYR A 59 -8.80 21.80 -11.68
N ASN A 60 -8.22 22.81 -12.32
CA ASN A 60 -8.40 24.21 -11.92
C ASN A 60 -9.86 24.67 -12.05
N ASP A 61 -10.53 24.31 -13.14
CA ASP A 61 -11.94 24.65 -13.38
C ASP A 61 -12.85 23.99 -12.33
N ALA A 62 -12.63 22.70 -12.04
CA ALA A 62 -13.40 21.98 -11.05
C ALA A 62 -13.14 22.49 -9.62
N LYS A 63 -11.89 22.82 -9.29
CA LYS A 63 -11.51 23.47 -8.03
C LYS A 63 -12.20 24.82 -7.85
N ALA A 64 -12.21 25.64 -8.90
CA ALA A 64 -12.89 26.94 -8.89
C ALA A 64 -14.41 26.78 -8.71
N ALA A 65 -15.02 25.81 -9.39
CA ALA A 65 -16.45 25.51 -9.26
C ALA A 65 -16.80 25.07 -7.83
N TYR A 66 -16.04 24.13 -7.25
CA TYR A 66 -16.24 23.67 -5.86
C TYR A 66 -15.99 24.77 -4.84
N THR A 67 -14.99 25.62 -5.06
CA THR A 67 -14.71 26.78 -4.18
C THR A 67 -15.86 27.79 -4.19
N LYS A 68 -16.48 27.99 -5.36
CA LYS A 68 -17.61 28.92 -5.52
C LYS A 68 -18.92 28.33 -4.98
N ASP A 69 -19.12 27.03 -5.17
CA ASP A 69 -20.29 26.29 -4.71
C ASP A 69 -19.87 24.88 -4.25
N PRO A 70 -19.72 24.66 -2.93
CA PRO A 70 -19.27 23.39 -2.37
C PRO A 70 -20.40 22.34 -2.32
N SER A 71 -21.07 22.13 -3.45
CA SER A 71 -22.07 21.09 -3.63
C SER A 71 -21.43 19.72 -3.85
N GLU A 72 -22.15 18.65 -3.53
CA GLU A 72 -21.68 17.27 -3.72
C GLU A 72 -21.32 16.99 -5.19
N GLU A 73 -22.04 17.60 -6.14
CA GLU A 73 -21.75 17.50 -7.57
C GLU A 73 -20.39 18.12 -7.90
N HIS A 74 -20.13 19.36 -7.47
CA HIS A 74 -18.84 20.00 -7.72
C HIS A 74 -17.70 19.32 -6.97
N LYS A 75 -17.96 18.83 -5.76
CA LYS A 75 -16.99 18.02 -5.00
C LYS A 75 -16.58 16.78 -5.78
N SER A 76 -17.55 16.02 -6.29
CA SER A 76 -17.30 14.81 -7.09
C SER A 76 -16.49 15.12 -8.36
N LYS A 77 -16.87 16.17 -9.11
CA LYS A 77 -16.12 16.63 -10.29
C LYS A 77 -14.69 17.04 -9.94
N TYR A 78 -14.52 17.73 -8.82
CA TYR A 78 -13.21 18.16 -8.36
C TYR A 78 -12.33 16.99 -7.93
N VAL A 79 -12.86 16.04 -7.17
CA VAL A 79 -12.16 14.79 -6.82
C VAL A 79 -11.72 14.06 -8.09
N ALA A 80 -12.65 13.82 -9.03
CA ALA A 80 -12.35 13.11 -10.27
C ALA A 80 -11.26 13.81 -11.10
N ALA A 81 -11.37 15.14 -11.26
CA ALA A 81 -10.36 15.92 -11.99
C ALA A 81 -9.00 15.92 -11.28
N THR A 82 -8.99 15.97 -9.95
CA THR A 82 -7.77 15.93 -9.14
C THR A 82 -7.05 14.60 -9.27
N VAL A 83 -7.79 13.48 -9.20
CA VAL A 83 -7.22 12.13 -9.39
C VAL A 83 -6.67 11.99 -10.80
N ALA A 84 -7.43 12.38 -11.84
CA ALA A 84 -6.98 12.29 -13.22
C ALA A 84 -5.71 13.12 -13.48
N TYR A 85 -5.65 14.34 -12.92
CA TYR A 85 -4.45 15.18 -13.02
C TYR A 85 -3.26 14.59 -12.26
N GLY A 86 -3.48 14.08 -11.04
CA GLY A 86 -2.44 13.39 -10.26
C GLY A 86 -1.84 12.21 -11.00
N THR A 87 -2.69 11.40 -11.65
CA THR A 87 -2.27 10.26 -12.47
C THR A 87 -1.47 10.72 -13.69
N ALA A 88 -1.89 11.78 -14.36
CA ALA A 88 -1.17 12.32 -15.51
C ALA A 88 0.21 12.86 -15.13
N VAL A 89 0.30 13.60 -14.01
CA VAL A 89 1.57 14.08 -13.47
C VAL A 89 2.49 12.91 -13.13
N MET A 90 1.98 11.88 -12.44
CA MET A 90 2.74 10.68 -12.09
C MET A 90 3.31 9.95 -13.33
N MET A 91 2.54 9.92 -14.42
CA MET A 91 2.93 9.29 -15.68
C MET A 91 3.74 10.20 -16.61
N GLY A 92 3.84 11.50 -16.29
CA GLY A 92 4.51 12.50 -17.12
C GLY A 92 6.03 12.30 -17.24
N GLU A 93 6.63 13.11 -18.11
CA GLU A 93 8.05 13.05 -18.49
C GLU A 93 9.00 13.61 -17.42
N ASP A 94 8.47 14.38 -16.46
CA ASP A 94 9.25 14.98 -15.39
C ASP A 94 10.02 13.94 -14.56
N PRO A 95 11.19 14.30 -14.02
CA PRO A 95 11.96 13.40 -13.18
C PRO A 95 11.18 13.03 -11.90
N PRO A 96 11.40 11.82 -11.33
CA PRO A 96 10.71 11.34 -10.13
C PRO A 96 10.64 12.33 -8.96
N ARG A 97 11.71 13.11 -8.75
CA ARG A 97 11.82 14.10 -7.67
C ARG A 97 10.90 15.32 -7.85
N VAL A 98 10.31 15.49 -9.04
CA VAL A 98 9.38 16.58 -9.38
C VAL A 98 7.96 16.03 -9.45
N LYS A 99 7.74 14.96 -10.22
CA LYS A 99 6.38 14.44 -10.45
C LYS A 99 5.77 13.70 -9.26
N TYR A 100 6.54 12.91 -8.52
CA TYR A 100 5.97 12.14 -7.41
C TYR A 100 5.54 12.99 -6.22
N PRO A 101 6.29 14.04 -5.79
CA PRO A 101 5.77 14.99 -4.82
C PRO A 101 4.44 15.60 -5.26
N LYS A 102 4.37 16.08 -6.51
CA LYS A 102 3.18 16.78 -7.00
C LYS A 102 1.97 15.86 -7.12
N ALA A 103 2.17 14.65 -7.63
CA ALA A 103 1.11 13.65 -7.70
C ALA A 103 0.64 13.23 -6.30
N LEU A 104 1.56 13.11 -5.32
CA LEU A 104 1.21 12.78 -3.94
C LEU A 104 0.32 13.88 -3.32
N GLU A 105 0.65 15.15 -3.51
CA GLU A 105 -0.21 16.27 -3.07
C GLU A 105 -1.61 16.19 -3.66
N LEU A 106 -1.72 15.90 -4.96
CA LEU A 106 -3.01 15.79 -5.65
C LEU A 106 -3.85 14.62 -5.10
N TYR A 107 -3.25 13.46 -4.87
CA TYR A 107 -4.00 12.34 -4.28
C TYR A 107 -4.42 12.62 -2.84
N GLU A 108 -3.59 13.31 -2.05
CA GLU A 108 -3.97 13.71 -0.70
C GLU A 108 -5.08 14.76 -0.69
N GLU A 109 -5.07 15.69 -1.65
CA GLU A 109 -6.15 16.66 -1.87
C GLU A 109 -7.47 15.94 -2.24
N ALA A 110 -7.43 14.93 -3.12
CA ALA A 110 -8.59 14.11 -3.44
C ALA A 110 -9.11 13.33 -2.22
N LEU A 111 -8.21 12.71 -1.45
CA LEU A 111 -8.56 11.92 -0.26
C LEU A 111 -9.09 12.76 0.91
N ALA A 112 -8.73 14.06 0.96
CA ALA A 112 -9.31 14.97 1.93
C ALA A 112 -10.80 15.26 1.65
N LEU A 113 -11.24 15.15 0.39
CA LEU A 113 -12.62 15.39 -0.04
C LEU A 113 -13.43 14.10 -0.16
N ASP A 114 -12.77 13.02 -0.58
CA ASP A 114 -13.32 11.67 -0.73
C ASP A 114 -12.33 10.65 -0.13
N PRO A 115 -12.43 10.39 1.19
CA PRO A 115 -11.54 9.46 1.88
C PRO A 115 -11.65 8.03 1.40
N ASP A 116 -12.66 7.68 0.60
CA ASP A 116 -12.90 6.32 0.08
C ASP A 116 -12.51 6.15 -1.38
N ASN A 117 -11.91 7.18 -1.99
CA ASN A 117 -11.43 7.12 -3.37
C ASN A 117 -10.35 6.04 -3.56
N ALA A 118 -10.74 4.89 -4.12
CA ALA A 118 -9.86 3.73 -4.27
C ALA A 118 -8.67 4.01 -5.20
N GLU A 119 -8.88 4.78 -6.26
CA GLU A 119 -7.82 5.14 -7.21
C GLU A 119 -6.78 6.05 -6.56
N ALA A 120 -7.20 7.10 -5.84
CA ALA A 120 -6.30 7.98 -5.11
C ALA A 120 -5.50 7.22 -4.03
N LYS A 121 -6.14 6.31 -3.28
CA LYS A 121 -5.45 5.44 -2.29
C LYS A 121 -4.37 4.61 -2.97
N THR A 122 -4.72 3.94 -4.06
CA THR A 122 -3.84 3.03 -4.80
C THR A 122 -2.63 3.78 -5.38
N ASN A 123 -2.87 4.91 -6.06
CA ASN A 123 -1.79 5.67 -6.67
C ASN A 123 -0.91 6.39 -5.64
N ARG A 124 -1.50 6.87 -4.53
CA ARG A 124 -0.74 7.37 -3.38
C ARG A 124 0.18 6.28 -2.84
N GLN A 125 -0.35 5.07 -2.60
CA GLN A 125 0.43 3.97 -2.05
C GLN A 125 1.57 3.55 -3.00
N LEU A 126 1.30 3.49 -4.30
CA LEU A 126 2.31 3.24 -5.32
C LEU A 126 3.50 4.22 -5.22
N ILE A 127 3.21 5.52 -5.11
CA ILE A 127 4.26 6.54 -4.95
C ILE A 127 5.07 6.32 -3.66
N LEU A 128 4.39 6.02 -2.55
CA LEU A 128 5.04 5.75 -1.26
C LEU A 128 5.97 4.53 -1.33
N ASP A 129 5.54 3.47 -2.02
CA ASP A 129 6.36 2.27 -2.23
C ASP A 129 7.57 2.55 -3.13
N ILE A 130 7.42 3.42 -4.14
CA ILE A 130 8.55 3.88 -4.96
C ILE A 130 9.56 4.65 -4.09
N TYR A 131 9.12 5.57 -3.23
CA TYR A 131 10.01 6.25 -2.27
C TYR A 131 10.77 5.27 -1.38
N LYS A 132 10.04 4.31 -0.81
CA LYS A 132 10.62 3.24 0.03
C LYS A 132 11.68 2.44 -0.74
N SER A 133 11.40 2.08 -2.00
CA SER A 133 12.36 1.35 -2.86
C SER A 133 13.62 2.16 -3.18
N MET A 134 13.52 3.49 -3.22
CA MET A 134 14.66 4.40 -3.39
C MET A 134 15.42 4.66 -2.08
N GLY A 135 14.98 4.11 -0.94
CA GLY A 135 15.52 4.43 0.37
C GLY A 135 15.33 5.92 0.74
N LYS A 136 14.24 6.52 0.26
CA LYS A 136 13.89 7.92 0.48
C LYS A 136 12.56 8.01 1.23
N GLU A 137 12.41 9.04 2.04
CA GLU A 137 11.11 9.41 2.57
C GLU A 137 10.41 10.36 1.59
N PRO A 138 9.08 10.27 1.44
CA PRO A 138 8.33 11.25 0.68
C PRO A 138 8.46 12.64 1.34
N PRO A 139 8.42 13.73 0.57
CA PRO A 139 8.33 15.07 1.14
C PRO A 139 7.05 15.17 1.98
N LYS A 140 7.13 15.91 3.09
CA LYS A 140 5.94 16.23 3.88
C LYS A 140 5.11 17.25 3.11
N SER A 141 3.86 16.92 2.84
CA SER A 141 2.91 17.82 2.17
C SER A 141 2.78 19.12 2.97
N GLY A 142 3.05 20.26 2.33
CA GLY A 142 2.83 21.60 2.90
C GLY A 142 3.99 22.23 3.70
N SER A 143 5.25 21.98 3.34
CA SER A 143 6.42 22.71 3.89
C SER A 143 6.83 23.90 3.04
#